data_AF-A0AAU6DY58-F1
#
_entry.id   AF-A0AAU6DY58-F1
#
_cell.length_a   1.000
_cell.length_b   1.000
_cell.length_c   1.000
_cell.angle_alpha   90.00
_cell.angle_beta   90.00
_cell.angle_gamma   90.00
#
_symmetry.space_group_name_H-M   'P 1'
#
loop_
_entity.id
_entity.type
_entity.pdbx_description
1 polymer ?
#
loop_
_entity_poly.entity_id
_entity_poly.type
_entity_poly.pdbx_seq_one_letter_code
_entity_poly.pdbx_strand_id
1 'polypeptide(L)'
;MRLRIARLSLACAAGIAATSFAAAPAHAYPTNCSAGAASRTATIAVCNSGTGSYRAIAFCNYPDGWFTSAYGNWVTRPSSSYSTAYCPKQSGHGGQSTVDSAAYERRD
;
A
#
# COMPACT_ATOMS: atom_id res chain seq x y z
N MET A 1 51.82 41.19 -49.81
CA MET A 1 50.38 40.83 -49.91
C MET A 1 50.23 39.46 -49.24
N ARG A 2 49.60 39.35 -48.06
CA ARG A 2 48.17 39.01 -47.83
C ARG A 2 47.83 37.65 -48.50
N LEU A 3 47.50 36.54 -47.83
CA LEU A 3 46.44 36.33 -46.83
C LEU A 3 46.64 35.01 -46.02
N ARG A 4 46.13 35.00 -44.78
CA ARG A 4 45.98 33.87 -43.83
C ARG A 4 44.92 32.87 -44.32
N ILE A 5 44.96 31.59 -43.92
CA ILE A 5 43.79 30.78 -43.47
C ILE A 5 44.29 29.61 -42.61
N ALA A 6 43.91 29.67 -41.33
CA ALA A 6 44.04 28.59 -40.35
C ALA A 6 42.98 27.51 -40.61
N ARG A 7 43.36 26.22 -40.56
CA ARG A 7 42.42 25.11 -40.55
C ARG A 7 42.17 24.69 -39.10
N LEU A 8 41.12 25.24 -38.52
CA LEU A 8 40.52 24.76 -37.27
C LEU A 8 39.84 23.43 -37.55
N SER A 9 40.41 22.34 -37.05
CA SER A 9 39.77 21.01 -37.04
C SER A 9 38.75 20.98 -35.91
N LEU A 10 37.48 21.23 -36.24
CA LEU A 10 36.34 21.13 -35.34
C LEU A 10 36.02 19.65 -35.09
N ALA A 11 36.54 19.08 -33.99
CA ALA A 11 36.19 17.74 -33.55
C ALA A 11 34.85 17.78 -32.79
N CYS A 12 33.75 17.42 -33.45
CA CYS A 12 32.47 17.15 -32.82
C CYS A 12 32.58 15.87 -31.97
N ALA A 13 32.93 16.00 -30.69
CA ALA A 13 32.74 14.96 -29.70
C ALA A 13 31.25 14.94 -29.32
N ALA A 14 30.44 14.19 -30.08
CA ALA A 14 29.08 13.85 -29.70
C ALA A 14 29.12 12.89 -28.50
N GLY A 15 29.21 13.45 -27.30
CA GLY A 15 28.99 12.71 -26.06
C GLY A 15 27.52 12.33 -25.97
N ILE A 16 27.19 11.11 -26.36
CA ILE A 16 25.89 10.51 -26.05
C ILE A 16 25.90 10.30 -24.54
N ALA A 17 25.36 11.27 -23.80
CA ALA A 17 25.04 11.10 -22.39
C ALA A 17 23.99 10.00 -22.31
N ALA A 18 24.42 8.77 -22.01
CA ALA A 18 23.54 7.68 -21.64
C ALA A 18 22.84 8.09 -20.33
N THR A 19 21.69 8.73 -20.46
CA THR A 19 20.75 8.88 -19.35
C THR A 19 20.27 7.48 -19.02
N SER A 20 20.94 6.82 -18.09
CA SER A 20 20.41 5.64 -17.44
C SER A 20 19.15 6.08 -16.71
N PHE A 21 18.00 5.85 -17.34
CA PHE A 21 16.72 5.85 -16.63
C PHE A 21 16.84 4.73 -15.60
N ALA A 22 17.20 5.09 -14.36
CA ALA A 22 16.99 4.21 -13.23
C ALA A 22 15.48 3.96 -13.21
N ALA A 23 15.07 2.77 -13.65
CA ALA A 23 13.68 2.34 -13.52
C ALA A 23 13.30 2.59 -12.06
N ALA A 24 12.28 3.43 -11.83
CA ALA A 24 11.78 3.63 -10.49
C ALA A 24 11.56 2.24 -9.87
N PRO A 25 12.02 2.00 -8.63
CA PRO A 25 11.82 0.71 -8.00
C PRO A 25 10.34 0.40 -8.12
N ALA A 26 10.01 -0.71 -8.80
CA ALA A 26 8.62 -1.07 -9.02
C ALA A 26 7.93 -1.09 -7.66
N HIS A 27 7.01 -0.15 -7.43
CA HIS A 27 6.28 0.01 -6.18
C HIS A 27 5.53 -1.30 -5.91
N ALA A 28 6.18 -2.21 -5.19
CA ALA A 28 5.65 -3.55 -5.03
C ALA A 28 4.63 -3.48 -3.90
N TYR A 29 3.34 -3.55 -4.25
CA TYR A 29 2.27 -3.68 -3.27
C TYR A 29 2.56 -4.85 -2.31
N PRO A 30 2.01 -4.81 -1.09
CA PRO A 30 2.03 -5.96 -0.20
C PRO A 30 1.43 -7.18 -0.92
N THR A 31 2.10 -8.31 -0.85
CA THR A 31 1.67 -9.58 -1.46
C THR A 31 1.59 -10.68 -0.41
N ASN A 32 1.00 -11.81 -0.80
CA ASN A 32 0.73 -12.93 0.11
C ASN A 32 -0.06 -12.47 1.34
N CYS A 33 -1.16 -11.75 1.05
CA CYS A 33 -2.03 -11.14 2.04
C CYS A 33 -3.22 -12.04 2.35
N SER A 34 -3.57 -12.14 3.62
CA SER A 34 -4.73 -12.86 4.12
C SER A 34 -5.46 -11.99 5.15
N ALA A 35 -6.78 -12.13 5.21
CA ALA A 35 -7.60 -11.53 6.25
C ALA A 35 -8.59 -12.57 6.79
N GLY A 36 -8.96 -12.40 8.06
CA GLY A 36 -9.91 -13.28 8.72
C GLY A 36 -10.55 -12.61 9.93
N ALA A 37 -11.74 -13.08 10.30
CA ALA A 37 -12.39 -12.66 11.53
C ALA A 37 -11.61 -13.24 12.73
N ALA A 38 -11.07 -12.36 13.58
CA ALA A 38 -10.39 -12.74 14.81
C ALA A 38 -11.37 -12.91 15.98
N SER A 39 -12.49 -12.20 15.96
CA SER A 39 -13.60 -12.36 16.90
C SER A 39 -14.91 -11.88 16.27
N ARG A 40 -16.01 -11.94 17.02
CA ARG A 40 -17.30 -11.40 16.56
C ARG A 40 -17.22 -9.93 16.19
N THR A 41 -16.31 -9.16 16.78
CA THR A 41 -16.20 -7.70 16.57
C THR A 41 -14.87 -7.28 15.96
N ALA A 42 -14.04 -8.22 15.49
CA ALA A 42 -12.69 -7.88 15.02
C ALA A 42 -12.25 -8.68 13.80
N THR A 43 -11.57 -8.00 12.89
CA THR A 43 -10.91 -8.58 11.70
C THR A 43 -9.42 -8.34 11.78
N ILE A 44 -8.62 -9.36 11.45
CA ILE A 44 -7.18 -9.24 11.28
C ILE A 44 -6.80 -9.37 9.82
N ALA A 45 -5.73 -8.67 9.43
CA ALA A 45 -5.09 -8.82 8.14
C ALA A 45 -3.58 -8.91 8.32
N VAL A 46 -2.94 -9.73 7.47
CA VAL A 46 -1.49 -9.91 7.42
C VAL A 46 -1.04 -10.09 5.98
N CYS A 47 0.06 -9.45 5.62
CA CYS A 47 0.75 -9.67 4.35
C CYS A 47 2.15 -10.21 4.66
N ASN A 48 2.54 -11.29 3.97
CA ASN A 48 3.80 -11.99 4.23
C ASN A 48 4.91 -11.67 3.22
N SER A 49 4.63 -10.89 2.18
CA SER A 49 5.58 -10.56 1.11
C SER A 49 5.32 -9.16 0.54
N GLY A 50 6.20 -8.70 -0.36
CA GLY A 50 6.11 -7.37 -0.98
C GLY A 50 6.57 -6.22 -0.08
N THR A 51 6.43 -5.00 -0.60
CA THR A 51 6.72 -3.73 0.09
C THR A 51 5.42 -2.93 0.28
N GLY A 52 5.47 -1.72 0.85
CA GLY A 52 4.27 -0.90 1.07
C GLY A 52 3.52 -1.22 2.36
N SER A 53 2.29 -0.73 2.48
CA SER A 53 1.47 -0.81 3.69
C SER A 53 0.13 -1.50 3.46
N TYR A 54 -0.37 -2.20 4.47
CA TYR A 54 -1.69 -2.84 4.46
C TYR A 54 -2.48 -2.52 5.72
N ARG A 55 -3.81 -2.64 5.66
CA ARG A 55 -4.69 -2.58 6.84
C ARG A 55 -5.85 -3.56 6.73
N ALA A 56 -6.36 -4.01 7.88
CA ALA A 56 -7.59 -4.79 7.95
C ALA A 56 -8.82 -3.91 7.75
N ILE A 57 -9.87 -4.48 7.15
CA ILE A 57 -11.21 -3.90 7.08
C ILE A 57 -12.17 -4.88 7.75
N ALA A 58 -12.90 -4.41 8.76
CA ALA A 58 -14.02 -5.12 9.35
C ALA A 58 -15.32 -4.56 8.77
N PHE A 59 -16.11 -5.40 8.11
CA PHE A 59 -17.50 -5.08 7.80
C PHE A 59 -18.36 -5.53 8.96
N CYS A 60 -19.20 -4.63 9.46
CA CYS A 60 -19.90 -4.77 10.72
C CYS A 60 -21.39 -4.65 10.45
N ASN A 61 -22.12 -5.71 10.78
CA ASN A 61 -23.57 -5.73 10.76
C ASN A 61 -24.10 -5.66 12.19
N TYR A 62 -25.07 -4.79 12.42
CA TYR A 62 -25.74 -4.61 13.70
C TYR A 62 -27.15 -5.23 13.69
N PRO A 63 -27.67 -5.65 14.86
CA PRO A 63 -28.98 -6.30 14.96
C PRO A 63 -30.17 -5.44 14.48
N ASP A 64 -30.01 -4.12 14.44
CA ASP A 64 -30.99 -3.15 13.91
C ASP A 64 -30.96 -3.04 12.38
N GLY A 65 -30.10 -3.82 11.71
CA GLY A 65 -29.90 -3.80 10.26
C GLY A 65 -28.96 -2.68 9.80
N TRP A 66 -28.27 -2.00 10.72
CA TRP A 66 -27.27 -1.01 10.34
C TRP A 66 -25.96 -1.69 9.91
N PHE A 67 -25.33 -1.14 8.88
CA PHE A 67 -24.06 -1.64 8.35
C PHE A 67 -23.00 -0.55 8.36
N THR A 68 -21.80 -0.88 8.83
CA THR A 68 -20.65 0.03 8.79
C THR A 68 -19.36 -0.72 8.53
N SER A 69 -18.32 0.02 8.11
CA SER A 69 -16.98 -0.52 7.92
C SER A 69 -16.03 0.14 8.92
N ALA A 70 -15.21 -0.66 9.59
CA ALA A 70 -14.13 -0.20 10.44
C ALA A 70 -12.77 -0.57 9.84
N TYR A 71 -11.80 0.32 10.04
CA TYR A 71 -10.46 0.19 9.48
C TYR A 71 -9.44 -0.01 10.59
N GLY A 72 -8.52 -0.95 10.38
CA GLY A 72 -7.37 -1.14 11.25
C GLY A 72 -6.26 -0.13 10.97
N ASN A 73 -5.24 -0.17 11.82
CA ASN A 73 -4.03 0.62 11.60
C ASN A 73 -3.29 0.15 10.34
N TRP A 74 -2.67 1.10 9.64
CA TRP A 74 -1.74 0.79 8.56
C TRP A 74 -0.48 0.13 9.12
N VAL A 75 -0.10 -0.99 8.53
CA VAL A 75 1.09 -1.76 8.87
C VAL A 75 1.97 -1.82 7.64
N THR A 76 3.22 -1.36 7.77
CA THR A 76 4.18 -1.30 6.66
C THR A 76 5.08 -2.54 6.67
N ARG A 77 5.23 -3.18 5.51
CA ARG A 77 6.16 -4.29 5.29
C ARG A 77 7.60 -3.79 5.36
N PRO A 78 8.55 -4.61 5.85
CA PRO A 78 8.46 -6.05 6.12
C PRO A 78 8.01 -6.43 7.54
N SER A 79 7.29 -5.56 8.27
CA SER A 79 6.88 -5.90 9.63
C SER A 79 6.07 -7.21 9.70
N SER A 80 6.27 -7.95 10.79
CA SER A 80 5.55 -9.19 11.11
C SER A 80 4.26 -8.92 11.90
N SER A 81 3.79 -7.67 11.90
CA SER A 81 2.67 -7.21 12.71
C SER A 81 1.34 -7.47 12.01
N TYR A 82 0.28 -7.69 12.79
CA TYR A 82 -1.07 -7.78 12.26
C TYR A 82 -1.73 -6.41 12.25
N SER A 83 -2.48 -6.10 11.19
CA SER A 83 -3.45 -5.01 11.27
C SER A 83 -4.74 -5.57 11.84
N THR A 84 -5.32 -4.91 12.84
CA THR A 84 -6.60 -5.32 13.43
C THR A 84 -7.62 -4.19 13.33
N ALA A 85 -8.77 -4.49 12.75
CA ALA A 85 -9.93 -3.60 12.67
C ALA A 85 -10.99 -4.05 13.67
N TYR A 86 -11.64 -3.12 14.36
CA TYR A 86 -12.67 -3.41 15.35
C TYR A 86 -13.98 -2.73 15.00
N CYS A 87 -15.07 -3.50 15.02
CA CYS A 87 -16.39 -2.94 14.89
C CYS A 87 -16.70 -2.03 16.09
N PRO A 88 -17.21 -0.80 15.86
CA PRO A 88 -17.56 0.09 16.96
C PRO A 88 -18.70 -0.52 17.79
N LYS A 89 -18.69 -0.27 19.10
CA LYS A 89 -19.85 -0.61 19.94
C LYS A 89 -20.94 0.42 19.69
N GLN A 90 -22.14 -0.03 19.32
CA GLN A 90 -23.32 0.84 19.23
C GLN A 90 -24.02 0.85 20.59
N SER A 91 -24.12 2.03 21.20
CA SER A 91 -24.63 2.26 22.55
C SER A 91 -26.11 1.90 22.75
N GLY A 92 -26.86 1.63 21.68
CA GLY A 92 -28.29 1.27 21.73
C GLY A 92 -28.61 -0.24 21.78
N HIS A 93 -27.69 -1.14 21.43
CA HIS A 93 -28.04 -2.54 21.12
C HIS A 93 -27.43 -3.61 22.04
N GLY A 94 -26.97 -3.27 23.24
CA GLY A 94 -26.64 -4.30 24.23
C GLY A 94 -25.61 -5.32 23.74
N GLY A 95 -24.54 -4.86 23.08
CA GLY A 95 -23.34 -5.67 22.87
C GLY A 95 -23.24 -6.45 21.55
N GLN A 96 -22.08 -6.27 20.92
CA GLN A 96 -21.50 -7.03 19.80
C GLN A 96 -22.12 -6.79 18.41
N SER A 97 -21.47 -5.91 17.65
CA SER A 97 -21.49 -5.91 16.19
C SER A 97 -20.84 -7.19 15.67
N THR A 98 -21.49 -7.88 14.75
CA THR A 98 -20.92 -9.08 14.10
C THR A 98 -20.15 -8.70 12.86
N VAL A 99 -18.94 -9.24 12.73
CA VAL A 99 -18.18 -9.20 11.48
C VAL A 99 -18.85 -10.14 10.49
N ASP A 100 -19.44 -9.60 9.43
CA ASP A 100 -20.04 -10.39 8.36
C ASP A 100 -18.98 -10.86 7.34
N SER A 101 -17.92 -10.07 7.15
CA SER A 101 -16.88 -10.33 6.16
C SER A 101 -15.53 -9.76 6.61
N ALA A 102 -14.44 -10.46 6.25
CA ALA A 102 -13.07 -10.02 6.49
C ALA A 102 -12.41 -9.58 5.18
N ALA A 103 -11.84 -8.37 5.14
CA ALA A 103 -11.07 -7.89 4.01
C ALA A 103 -9.83 -7.11 4.45
N TYR A 104 -9.02 -6.73 3.47
CA TYR A 104 -7.83 -5.91 3.67
C TYR A 104 -7.65 -4.91 2.54
N GLU A 105 -6.97 -3.82 2.86
CA GLU A 105 -6.57 -2.79 1.90
C GLU A 105 -5.04 -2.75 1.81
N ARG A 106 -4.53 -2.31 0.66
CA ARG A 106 -3.10 -2.22 0.36
C ARG A 106 -2.78 -0.89 -0.30
N ARG A 107 -1.61 -0.35 0.01
CA ARG A 107 -1.02 0.82 -0.63
C ARG A 107 0.49 0.66 -0.74
N ASP A 108 1.09 1.33 -1.71
CA ASP A 108 2.55 1.43 -1.88
C ASP A 108 3.20 2.41 -0.88
#